data_AF-A0A538GNX3-F1
#
_entry.id   AF-A0A538GNX3-F1
#
_cell.length_a   1.000
_cell.length_b   1.000
_cell.length_c   1.000
_cell.angle_alpha   90.00
_cell.angle_beta   90.00
_cell.angle_gamma   90.00
#
_symmetry.space_group_name_H-M   'P 1'
#
loop_
_entity.id
_entity.type
_entity.pdbx_description
1 polymer ?
#
loop_
_entity_poly.entity_id
_entity_poly.type
_entity_poly.pdbx_seq_one_letter_code
_entity_poly.pdbx_strand_id
1 'polypeptide(L)'
;MHGSVGFTWAWSIVALTLMVRLLLVPLMVKQIHSMQNLQRHAPQMKELQRKYKADKKRQQEELMKFYKENQINPAASCLPMLAQFPVFIALYLVL
;
A
#
# COMPACT_ATOMS: atom_id res chain seq x y z
N MET A 1 -13.09 -4.78 -41.07
CA MET A 1 -12.09 -5.57 -40.31
C MET A 1 -11.78 -4.88 -38.98
N HIS A 2 -12.76 -4.82 -38.08
CA HIS A 2 -12.69 -4.14 -36.78
C HIS A 2 -13.29 -5.05 -35.68
N GLY A 3 -12.82 -6.30 -35.60
CA GLY A 3 -13.30 -7.29 -34.62
C GLY A 3 -12.22 -7.83 -33.68
N SER A 4 -10.94 -7.58 -33.99
CA SER A 4 -9.79 -8.09 -33.23
C SER A 4 -9.05 -7.02 -32.43
N VAL A 5 -9.20 -5.74 -32.78
CA VAL A 5 -8.42 -4.63 -32.17
C VAL A 5 -8.79 -4.40 -30.70
N GLY A 6 -10.06 -4.60 -30.32
CA GLY A 6 -10.49 -4.47 -28.92
C GLY A 6 -10.02 -5.62 -28.02
N PHE A 7 -10.03 -6.86 -28.55
CA PHE A 7 -9.65 -8.05 -27.77
C PHE A 7 -8.14 -8.17 -27.58
N THR A 8 -7.33 -7.88 -28.60
CA THR A 8 -5.86 -7.94 -28.51
C THR A 8 -5.28 -6.86 -27.61
N TRP A 9 -5.89 -5.67 -27.58
CA TRP A 9 -5.44 -4.58 -26.73
C TRP A 9 -5.78 -4.82 -25.25
N ALA A 10 -6.99 -5.30 -24.97
CA ALA A 10 -7.38 -5.75 -23.63
C ALA A 10 -6.48 -6.90 -23.13
N TRP A 11 -6.18 -7.89 -23.98
CA TRP A 11 -5.25 -8.97 -23.64
C TRP A 11 -3.84 -8.47 -23.37
N SER A 12 -3.37 -7.45 -24.11
CA SER A 12 -2.04 -6.86 -23.89
C SER A 12 -1.96 -6.14 -22.53
N ILE A 13 -3.02 -5.44 -22.14
CA ILE A 13 -3.10 -4.81 -20.80
C ILE A 13 -3.12 -5.88 -19.71
N VAL A 14 -3.94 -6.93 -19.86
CA VAL A 14 -4.01 -8.01 -18.88
C VAL A 14 -2.65 -8.72 -18.75
N ALA A 15 -1.98 -9.02 -19.86
CA ALA A 15 -0.65 -9.61 -19.87
C ALA A 15 0.39 -8.72 -19.17
N LEU A 16 0.40 -7.41 -19.46
CA LEU A 16 1.27 -6.44 -18.79
C LEU A 16 0.98 -6.38 -17.28
N THR A 17 -0.29 -6.35 -16.89
CA THR A 17 -0.72 -6.28 -15.49
C THR A 17 -0.32 -7.55 -14.73
N LEU A 18 -0.46 -8.72 -15.34
CA LEU A 18 -0.03 -9.99 -14.76
C LEU A 18 1.48 -10.07 -14.60
N MET A 19 2.24 -9.63 -15.61
CA MET A 19 3.70 -9.62 -15.56
C MET A 19 4.21 -8.67 -14.46
N VAL A 20 3.63 -7.48 -14.35
CA VAL A 20 3.92 -6.52 -13.29
C VAL A 20 3.51 -7.10 -11.93
N ARG A 21 2.30 -7.67 -11.78
CA ARG A 21 1.87 -8.31 -10.52
C ARG A 21 2.82 -9.42 -10.09
N LEU A 22 3.28 -10.27 -11.02
CA LEU A 22 4.25 -11.34 -10.75
C LEU A 22 5.57 -10.80 -10.20
N LEU A 23 6.08 -9.71 -10.78
CA LEU A 23 7.27 -9.01 -10.25
C LEU A 23 7.00 -8.32 -8.92
N LEU A 24 5.78 -7.84 -8.68
CA LEU A 24 5.37 -7.19 -7.44
C LEU A 24 5.01 -8.19 -6.33
N VAL A 25 4.79 -9.49 -6.59
CA VAL A 25 4.53 -10.49 -5.55
C VAL A 25 5.59 -10.49 -4.44
N PRO A 26 6.91 -10.59 -4.73
CA PRO A 26 7.93 -10.55 -3.68
C PRO A 26 7.94 -9.20 -2.93
N LEU A 27 7.57 -8.11 -3.61
CA LEU A 27 7.42 -6.79 -2.99
C LEU A 27 6.21 -6.75 -2.06
N MET A 28 5.05 -7.28 -2.48
CA MET A 28 3.83 -7.38 -1.70
C MET A 28 4.02 -8.26 -0.46
N VAL A 29 4.76 -9.36 -0.55
CA VAL A 29 5.10 -10.19 0.63
C VAL A 29 5.89 -9.37 1.66
N LYS A 30 6.88 -8.58 1.21
CA LYS A 30 7.59 -7.65 2.10
C LYS A 30 6.67 -6.57 2.68
N GLN A 31 5.71 -6.07 1.90
CA GLN A 31 4.72 -5.11 2.38
C GLN A 31 3.80 -5.70 3.45
N ILE A 32 3.31 -6.93 3.25
CA ILE A 32 2.45 -7.64 4.22
C ILE A 32 3.19 -7.86 5.53
N HIS A 33 4.46 -8.27 5.47
CA HIS A 33 5.29 -8.45 6.66
C HIS A 33 5.49 -7.12 7.43
N SER A 34 5.68 -6.02 6.71
CA SER A 34 5.76 -4.68 7.31
C SER A 34 4.42 -4.24 7.94
N MET A 35 3.29 -4.53 7.29
CA MET A 35 1.94 -4.27 7.83
C MET A 35 1.65 -5.08 9.10
N GLN A 36 2.08 -6.33 9.16
CA GLN A 36 1.92 -7.18 10.35
C GLN A 36 2.72 -6.65 11.55
N ASN A 37 3.95 -6.16 11.32
CA ASN A 37 4.71 -5.50 12.39
C ASN A 37 3.99 -4.24 12.88
N LEU A 38 3.45 -3.42 11.98
CA LEU A 38 2.63 -2.25 12.37
C LEU A 38 1.41 -2.67 13.21
N GLN A 39 0.69 -3.74 12.83
CA GLN A 39 -0.45 -4.25 13.59
C GLN A 39 -0.08 -4.73 14.99
N ARG A 40 1.08 -5.37 15.15
CA ARG A 40 1.59 -5.78 16.48
C ARG A 40 1.85 -4.58 17.40
N HIS A 41 2.30 -3.46 16.85
CA HIS A 41 2.58 -2.24 17.60
C HIS A 41 1.40 -1.25 17.67
N ALA A 42 0.34 -1.46 16.89
CA ALA A 42 -0.88 -0.66 16.92
C ALA A 42 -1.52 -0.50 18.32
N PRO A 43 -1.60 -1.52 19.21
CA PRO A 43 -2.11 -1.31 20.56
C PRO A 43 -1.23 -0.37 21.40
N GLN A 44 0.09 -0.52 21.33
CA GLN A 44 1.05 0.33 22.05
C GLN A 44 0.98 1.79 21.56
N MET A 45 0.84 1.98 20.25
CA MET A 45 0.59 3.30 19.66
C MET A 45 -0.72 3.91 20.19
N LYS A 46 -1.80 3.12 20.31
CA LYS A 46 -3.09 3.61 20.84
C LYS A 46 -2.99 3.97 22.33
N GLU A 47 -2.21 3.23 23.12
CA GLU A 47 -1.94 3.57 24.52
C GLU A 47 -1.17 4.89 24.63
N LEU A 48 -0.15 5.07 23.78
CA LEU A 48 0.61 6.31 23.71
C LEU A 48 -0.29 7.50 23.33
N GLN A 49 -1.18 7.32 22.35
CA GLN A 49 -2.18 8.33 21.97
C GLN A 49 -3.17 8.62 23.10
N ARG A 50 -3.59 7.61 23.87
CA ARG A 50 -4.46 7.80 25.04
C ARG A 50 -3.75 8.57 26.16
N LYS A 51 -2.47 8.29 26.39
CA LYS A 51 -1.65 8.95 27.42
C LYS A 51 -1.41 10.43 27.11
N TYR A 52 -1.20 10.77 25.84
CA TYR A 52 -0.91 12.14 25.40
C TYR A 52 -2.08 12.83 24.67
N LYS A 53 -3.32 12.35 24.89
CA LYS A 53 -4.53 12.85 24.20
C LYS A 53 -4.77 14.35 24.39
N ALA A 54 -4.39 14.89 25.54
CA ALA A 54 -4.49 16.31 25.87
C ALA A 54 -3.45 17.18 25.15
N ASP A 55 -2.37 16.57 24.64
CA ASP A 55 -1.16 17.27 24.26
C ASP A 55 -0.68 16.79 22.87
N LYS A 56 -1.42 17.20 21.83
CA LYS A 56 -1.25 16.71 20.45
C LYS A 56 0.19 16.87 19.92
N LYS A 57 0.89 17.94 20.31
CA LYS A 57 2.29 18.17 19.90
C LYS A 57 3.21 17.07 20.44
N ARG A 58 3.17 16.83 21.76
CA ARG A 58 3.92 15.73 22.39
C ARG A 58 3.50 14.37 21.86
N GLN A 59 2.20 14.18 21.61
CA GLN A 59 1.70 12.95 21.03
C GLN A 59 2.34 12.65 19.66
N GLN A 60 2.46 13.64 18.78
CA GLN A 60 3.10 13.47 17.47
C GLN A 60 4.59 13.16 17.59
N GLU A 61 5.28 13.84 18.50
CA GLU A 61 6.71 13.68 18.72
C GLU A 61 7.05 12.28 19.29
N GLU A 62 6.28 11.84 20.28
CA GLU A 62 6.43 10.51 20.88
C GLU A 62 6.01 9.39 19.91
N LEU A 63 4.98 9.60 19.09
CA LEU A 63 4.66 8.65 18.01
C LEU A 63 5.82 8.51 17.02
N MET A 64 6.46 9.62 16.67
CA MET A 64 7.56 9.62 15.71
C MET A 64 8.82 8.96 16.29
N LYS A 65 9.11 9.17 17.57
CA LYS A 65 10.14 8.41 18.29
C LYS A 65 9.82 6.92 18.31
N PHE A 66 8.59 6.56 18.67
CA PHE A 66 8.14 5.17 18.70
C PHE A 66 8.27 4.47 17.33
N TYR A 67 7.91 5.14 16.23
CA TYR A 67 8.11 4.60 14.88
C TYR A 67 9.59 4.37 14.54
N LYS A 68 10.46 5.30 14.95
CA LYS A 68 11.91 5.23 14.70
C LYS A 68 12.58 4.10 15.51
N GLU A 69 12.17 3.96 16.77
CA GLU A 69 12.72 2.99 17.72
C GLU A 69 12.27 1.55 17.39
N ASN A 70 11.04 1.39 16.93
CA ASN A 70 10.51 0.09 16.48
C ASN A 70 10.77 -0.19 14.99
N GLN A 71 11.51 0.68 14.28
CA GLN A 71 11.80 0.58 12.84
C GLN A 71 10.57 0.27 11.97
N ILE A 72 9.43 0.84 12.33
CA ILE A 72 8.17 0.62 11.62
C ILE A 72 8.18 1.52 10.39
N ASN A 73 7.99 0.95 9.20
CA ASN A 73 8.02 1.69 7.93
C ASN A 73 6.58 2.06 7.49
N PRO A 74 6.05 3.25 7.85
CA PRO A 74 4.66 3.63 7.52
C PRO A 74 4.41 3.68 6.01
N ALA A 75 5.45 3.92 5.21
CA ALA A 75 5.40 3.99 3.75
C ALA A 75 5.02 2.66 3.08
N ALA A 76 5.25 1.52 3.74
CA ALA A 76 4.85 0.21 3.23
C ALA A 76 3.32 0.09 3.04
N SER A 77 2.55 0.92 3.76
CA SER A 77 1.08 0.99 3.69
C SER A 77 0.55 1.67 2.43
N CYS A 78 1.34 2.54 1.80
CA CYS A 78 0.92 3.36 0.64
C CYS A 78 1.15 2.66 -0.71
N LEU A 79 2.17 1.81 -0.80
CA LEU A 79 2.50 1.04 -2.00
C LEU A 79 1.35 0.16 -2.58
N PRO A 80 0.46 -0.50 -1.80
CA PRO A 80 -0.58 -1.35 -2.38
C PRO A 80 -1.70 -0.50 -3.00
N MET A 81 -1.86 0.75 -2.55
CA MET A 81 -2.81 1.71 -3.12
C MET A 81 -2.33 2.22 -4.49
N LEU A 82 -1.02 2.42 -4.66
CA LEU A 82 -0.41 2.71 -5.95
C LEU A 82 -0.53 1.55 -6.95
N ALA A 83 -0.47 0.31 -6.48
CA ALA A 83 -0.69 -0.87 -7.33
C ALA A 83 -2.14 -1.02 -7.83
N GLN A 84 -3.11 -0.31 -7.22
CA GLN A 84 -4.52 -0.32 -7.62
C GLN A 84 -4.81 0.65 -8.78
N PHE A 85 -4.09 1.77 -8.88
CA PHE A 85 -4.23 2.76 -9.96
C PHE A 85 -4.25 2.19 -11.39
N PRO A 86 -3.39 1.23 -11.78
CA PRO A 86 -3.40 0.70 -13.15
C PRO A 86 -4.73 0.03 -13.54
N VAL A 87 -5.49 -0.53 -12.59
CA VAL A 87 -6.80 -1.14 -12.87
C VAL A 87 -7.84 -0.06 -13.21
N PHE A 88 -7.79 1.08 -12.54
CA PHE A 88 -8.69 2.21 -12.83
C PHE A 88 -8.41 2.84 -14.20
N ILE A 89 -7.14 2.96 -14.58
CA ILE A 89 -6.75 3.48 -15.90
C ILE A 89 -7.23 2.54 -17.02
N ALA A 90 -7.10 1.23 -16.83
CA ALA A 90 -7.58 0.23 -17.78
C ALA A 90 -9.11 0.31 -17.99
N LEU A 91 -9.89 0.55 -16.93
CA LEU A 91 -11.33 0.75 -17.03
C LEU A 91 -11.72 2.07 -17.71
N TYR A 92 -10.92 3.13 -17.55
CA TYR A 92 -11.18 4.42 -18.19
C TYR A 92 -10.81 4.44 -19.68
N LEU A 93 -9.78 3.69 -20.08
CA LEU A 93 -9.35 3.59 -21.48
C LEU A 93 -10.23 2.66 -22.33
N VAL A 94 -11.05 1.80 -21.70
CA VAL A 94 -11.93 0.84 -22.40
C VAL A 94 -13.32 1.40 -22.71
N LEU A 95 -13.68 2.55 -22.11
CA LEU A 95 -14.92 3.29 -22.37
C LEU A 95 -14.65 4.39 -23.42
#